data_AF-B0D6L1-F1
#
_entry.id   AF-B0D6L1-F1
#
_cell.length_a   1.000
_cell.length_b   1.000
_cell.length_c   1.000
_cell.angle_alpha   90.00
_cell.angle_beta   90.00
_cell.angle_gamma   90.00
#
_symmetry.space_group_name_H-M   'P 1'
#
loop_
_entity.id
_entity.type
_entity.pdbx_description
1 polymer ?
#
loop_
_entity_poly.entity_id
_entity_poly.type
_entity_poly.pdbx_seq_one_letter_code
_entity_poly.pdbx_strand_id
1 'polypeptide(L)'
;MRFSAPRSLSPSPVRGRRRNSCSFGLQDDSDEYDSYSESESETDSTEDTSSSSSAYSSDEDPPLALRPKHVIRDPTEQRQIEDTVAAIRLRTRHYDPYEEWEKQTRKDAFRTARKEQAMSQTRLHDEQDRIRAAEAKRIAAHHEQQLAEVQGKLNALRLQQQAAETKLREDMKARDKLLWQRVESVIKMEEDKVKARLEKEKKAREEEERLAKEAELKRRLEEEKKKEEEERKRKEAEEAQRLVDDKKKKEEEEERARITEEKEKTERLKAEQEQRNAMGMTTAEHDWNKARDNLVHLKGKAMKFVKSNPELKAEWGKGRRQITPKIGQLTNDEGAITRISNQLVEIIRPSNGPAHHPAVYAALLSSLAKAILLQAETEVTAEKRSAMPLAKVAFNLLDTLDHFPEIFFAKLVQRVGSWPIPAVVPAVDIDGKPWENRSKVMGYRKSENSDDLESPAEYGNRVSGIMRVYFHILKIPPRQQPLKPMFQLPRYWIWFARLIGERGLLETAIAPQLIYTALDVLGSDARDIWGYQWVKLLALVYEGVTASLEGGNFIGSESPEGKAARVRVQLEIERIMTGVRS
;
A
#
# COMPACT_ATOMS: atom_id res chain seq x y z
N MET A 1 38.07 62.73 31.48
CA MET A 1 36.77 62.22 31.00
C MET A 1 36.99 61.40 29.74
N ARG A 2 36.71 60.09 29.77
CA ARG A 2 36.19 59.33 28.62
C ARG A 2 35.84 57.91 29.09
N PHE A 3 34.68 57.48 28.62
CA PHE A 3 33.84 56.41 29.12
C PHE A 3 34.41 55.03 28.83
N SER A 4 34.23 54.11 29.78
CA SER A 4 34.31 52.67 29.59
C SER A 4 32.99 52.13 29.00
N ALA A 5 33.11 51.25 28.01
CA ALA A 5 32.02 50.39 27.54
C ALA A 5 32.43 48.93 27.78
N PRO A 6 31.55 48.07 28.35
CA PRO A 6 31.87 46.67 28.61
C PRO A 6 31.72 45.84 27.33
N ARG A 7 32.74 45.03 27.00
CA ARG A 7 32.65 44.04 25.93
C ARG A 7 32.17 42.70 26.51
N SER A 8 31.10 42.20 25.91
CA SER A 8 30.43 40.94 26.21
C SER A 8 31.32 39.71 25.94
N LEU A 9 31.12 38.70 26.77
CA LEU A 9 31.61 37.34 26.61
C LEU A 9 30.80 36.66 25.49
N SER A 10 31.46 36.31 24.37
CA SER A 10 30.89 35.43 23.36
C SER A 10 31.49 34.02 23.52
N PRO A 11 30.69 32.93 23.53
CA PRO A 11 31.19 31.60 23.82
C PRO A 11 31.88 30.97 22.59
N SER A 12 33.05 30.39 22.84
CA SER A 12 33.80 29.55 21.89
C SER A 12 32.94 28.39 21.35
N PRO A 13 32.98 28.07 20.04
CA PRO A 13 32.30 26.92 19.50
C PRO A 13 33.07 25.63 19.81
N VAL A 14 32.40 24.72 20.52
CA VAL A 14 32.81 23.33 20.77
C VAL A 14 32.98 22.62 19.42
N ARG A 15 34.20 22.16 19.12
CA ARG A 15 34.49 21.28 17.98
C ARG A 15 33.94 19.89 18.26
N GLY A 16 32.69 19.65 17.84
CA GLY A 16 32.13 18.31 17.74
C GLY A 16 32.89 17.46 16.72
N ARG A 17 33.45 16.34 17.15
CA ARG A 17 34.05 15.32 16.27
C ARG A 17 32.97 14.73 15.37
N ARG A 18 33.09 14.92 14.05
CA ARG A 18 32.36 14.13 13.06
C ARG A 18 32.92 12.71 13.04
N ARG A 19 32.12 11.72 13.40
CA ARG A 19 32.33 10.32 13.02
C ARG A 19 31.84 10.17 11.58
N ASN A 20 32.75 9.80 10.69
CA ASN A 20 32.41 9.25 9.38
C ASN A 20 31.89 7.82 9.62
N SER A 21 30.61 7.55 9.39
CA SER A 21 30.11 6.20 9.15
C SER A 21 29.89 6.04 7.65
N CYS A 22 30.66 5.14 7.05
CA CYS A 22 30.48 4.68 5.68
C CYS A 22 29.06 4.14 5.47
N SER A 23 28.47 4.51 4.33
CA SER A 23 27.32 3.87 3.73
C SER A 23 27.74 2.48 3.25
N PHE A 24 27.35 1.42 3.97
CA PHE A 24 27.05 0.06 3.50
C PHE A 24 26.87 -0.79 4.76
N GLY A 25 25.69 -0.66 5.39
CA GLY A 25 25.27 -1.54 6.48
C GLY A 25 24.66 -2.81 5.89
N LEU A 26 25.29 -3.94 6.15
CA LEU A 26 24.67 -5.26 5.99
C LEU A 26 23.57 -5.38 7.04
N GLN A 27 22.37 -5.77 6.62
CA GLN A 27 21.24 -6.05 7.51
C GLN A 27 21.63 -7.19 8.48
N ASP A 28 21.46 -6.92 9.77
CA ASP A 28 21.46 -7.93 10.83
C ASP A 28 20.11 -8.66 10.76
N ASP A 29 20.16 -9.95 10.42
CA ASP A 29 19.01 -10.80 10.08
C ASP A 29 18.40 -11.35 11.39
N SER A 30 17.88 -10.47 12.24
CA SER A 30 17.08 -10.83 13.42
C SER A 30 15.67 -10.26 13.28
N ASP A 31 14.72 -11.15 12.96
CA ASP A 31 13.31 -10.99 13.33
C ASP A 31 12.59 -12.35 13.29
N GLU A 32 12.37 -12.85 14.50
CA GLU A 32 11.06 -13.14 15.08
C GLU A 32 10.12 -14.08 14.28
N TYR A 33 10.20 -15.37 14.61
CA TYR A 33 9.10 -16.31 14.39
C TYR A 33 8.39 -16.52 15.72
N ASP A 34 7.17 -15.99 15.83
CA ASP A 34 6.29 -16.25 16.97
C ASP A 34 6.08 -17.74 17.21
N SER A 35 6.48 -18.14 18.41
CA SER A 35 6.16 -19.38 19.08
C SER A 35 4.79 -19.24 19.73
N TYR A 36 3.94 -20.25 19.57
CA TYR A 36 2.86 -20.46 20.52
C TYR A 36 3.47 -20.81 21.88
N SER A 37 2.94 -20.18 22.93
CA SER A 37 3.37 -20.24 24.33
C SER A 37 3.13 -21.63 24.95
N GLU A 38 4.17 -22.20 25.56
CA GLU A 38 4.10 -22.97 26.80
C GLU A 38 5.29 -22.55 27.67
N SER A 39 4.98 -22.07 28.87
CA SER A 39 5.90 -21.59 29.89
C SER A 39 6.57 -22.76 30.61
N GLU A 40 7.91 -22.80 30.67
CA GLU A 40 8.63 -23.25 31.87
C GLU A 40 9.91 -22.42 32.03
N SER A 41 10.10 -21.95 33.26
CA SER A 41 11.14 -21.05 33.72
C SER A 41 12.33 -21.85 34.25
N GLU A 42 13.52 -21.66 33.69
CA GLU A 42 14.76 -21.87 34.44
C GLU A 42 15.77 -20.77 34.13
N THR A 43 16.22 -20.19 35.23
CA THR A 43 17.25 -19.16 35.37
C THR A 43 18.63 -19.78 35.16
N ASP A 44 19.49 -19.16 34.36
CA ASP A 44 20.92 -19.19 34.69
C ASP A 44 21.62 -17.90 34.28
N SER A 45 22.56 -17.54 35.16
CA SER A 45 23.26 -16.27 35.26
C SER A 45 24.59 -16.39 34.55
N THR A 46 25.03 -15.35 33.83
CA THR A 46 26.46 -15.17 33.58
C THR A 46 26.84 -13.71 33.69
N GLU A 47 27.73 -13.50 34.66
CA GLU A 47 28.37 -12.25 35.03
C GLU A 47 29.37 -11.75 33.97
N ASP A 48 29.65 -10.46 34.14
CA ASP A 48 30.62 -9.62 33.45
C ASP A 48 32.02 -10.22 33.26
N THR A 49 32.71 -9.80 32.21
CA THR A 49 34.09 -9.30 32.36
C THR A 49 34.49 -8.40 31.20
N SER A 50 35.33 -7.44 31.55
CA SER A 50 35.67 -6.24 30.80
C SER A 50 37.06 -6.31 30.15
N SER A 51 37.25 -5.40 29.18
CA SER A 51 38.48 -4.65 28.89
C SER A 51 39.55 -5.23 27.95
N SER A 52 40.02 -4.31 27.08
CA SER A 52 41.31 -4.21 26.35
C SER A 52 41.13 -4.21 24.82
N SER A 53 41.31 -3.12 24.07
CA SER A 53 42.51 -2.27 23.84
C SER A 53 43.69 -2.97 23.15
N SER A 54 43.66 -3.12 21.83
CA SER A 54 44.86 -3.21 20.96
C SER A 54 44.46 -2.90 19.51
N ALA A 55 44.86 -1.76 18.93
CA ALA A 55 46.10 -1.55 18.16
C ALA A 55 46.14 -2.36 16.84
N TYR A 56 46.07 -1.62 15.72
CA TYR A 56 46.15 -2.11 14.35
C TYR A 56 47.41 -2.96 14.12
N SER A 57 47.20 -4.10 13.46
CA SER A 57 48.21 -4.99 12.90
C SER A 57 48.97 -4.27 11.79
N SER A 58 50.29 -4.08 11.97
CA SER A 58 51.21 -3.75 10.90
C SER A 58 51.48 -5.00 10.07
N ASP A 59 51.47 -4.84 8.75
CA ASP A 59 51.86 -5.85 7.78
C ASP A 59 53.28 -6.37 8.02
N GLU A 60 53.46 -7.65 7.71
CA GLU A 60 54.66 -8.45 7.90
C GLU A 60 55.85 -7.94 7.07
N ASP A 61 56.99 -7.72 7.73
CA ASP A 61 58.29 -7.57 7.06
C ASP A 61 58.75 -8.92 6.46
N PRO A 62 59.25 -8.96 5.21
CA PRO A 62 59.80 -10.18 4.63
C PRO A 62 61.11 -10.58 5.34
N PRO A 63 61.43 -11.88 5.41
CA PRO A 63 62.59 -12.37 6.15
C PRO A 63 63.89 -11.77 5.60
N LEU A 64 64.69 -11.22 6.52
CA LEU A 64 66.01 -10.64 6.27
C LEU A 64 66.90 -11.65 5.55
N ALA A 65 67.19 -11.38 4.27
CA ALA A 65 68.16 -12.12 3.48
C ALA A 65 69.54 -12.07 4.16
N LEU A 66 70.12 -13.24 4.39
CA LEU A 66 71.48 -13.43 4.87
C LEU A 66 72.46 -12.61 4.02
N ARG A 67 73.27 -11.78 4.68
CA ARG A 67 74.33 -10.99 4.04
C ARG A 67 75.25 -11.93 3.23
N PRO A 68 75.48 -11.67 1.92
CA PRO A 68 76.44 -12.45 1.15
C PRO A 68 77.83 -12.32 1.77
N LYS A 69 78.50 -13.45 1.99
CA LYS A 69 79.91 -13.47 2.39
C LYS A 69 80.74 -12.68 1.38
N HIS A 70 81.61 -11.83 1.90
CA HIS A 70 82.50 -10.97 1.13
C HIS A 70 83.40 -11.85 0.24
N VAL A 71 83.09 -11.89 -1.05
CA VAL A 71 84.02 -12.41 -2.06
C VAL A 71 85.10 -11.34 -2.22
N ILE A 72 86.36 -11.75 -2.10
CA ILE A 72 87.51 -10.90 -2.39
C ILE A 72 87.46 -10.65 -3.90
N ARG A 73 87.03 -9.45 -4.31
CA ARG A 73 86.91 -9.05 -5.71
C ARG A 73 88.25 -8.54 -6.22
N ASP A 74 88.50 -8.74 -7.51
CA ASP A 74 89.69 -8.24 -8.17
C ASP A 74 89.71 -6.69 -8.14
N PRO A 75 90.87 -6.04 -7.90
CA PRO A 75 90.96 -4.58 -7.79
C PRO A 75 90.45 -3.81 -9.02
N THR A 76 90.43 -4.45 -10.19
CA THR A 76 89.97 -3.83 -11.44
C THR A 76 88.44 -3.74 -11.51
N GLU A 77 87.73 -4.78 -11.06
CA GLU A 77 86.26 -4.78 -10.98
C GLU A 77 85.75 -3.76 -9.97
N GLN A 78 86.47 -3.59 -8.86
CA GLN A 78 86.08 -2.63 -7.82
C GLN A 78 86.16 -1.19 -8.33
N ARG A 79 87.18 -0.85 -9.13
CA ARG A 79 87.27 0.46 -9.81
C ARG A 79 86.14 0.67 -10.81
N GLN A 80 85.78 -0.33 -11.60
CA GLN A 80 84.66 -0.21 -12.55
C GLN A 80 83.32 0.00 -11.84
N ILE A 81 83.12 -0.65 -10.69
CA ILE A 81 81.93 -0.44 -9.84
C ILE A 81 81.94 0.97 -9.25
N GLU A 82 83.09 1.44 -8.78
CA GLU A 82 83.22 2.80 -8.24
C GLU A 82 83.00 3.87 -9.31
N ASP A 83 83.53 3.69 -10.52
CA ASP A 83 83.32 4.59 -11.67
C ASP A 83 81.87 4.59 -12.15
N THR A 84 81.21 3.43 -12.20
CA THR A 84 79.79 3.35 -12.56
C THR A 84 78.90 3.97 -11.48
N VAL A 85 79.20 3.76 -10.19
CA VAL A 85 78.50 4.41 -9.08
C VAL A 85 78.76 5.92 -9.09
N ALA A 86 79.96 6.38 -9.40
CA ALA A 86 80.29 7.79 -9.55
C ALA A 86 79.54 8.42 -10.73
N ALA A 87 79.47 7.74 -11.89
CA ALA A 87 78.72 8.19 -13.05
C ALA A 87 77.20 8.26 -12.78
N ILE A 88 76.64 7.27 -12.08
CA ILE A 88 75.23 7.28 -11.65
C ILE A 88 74.98 8.45 -10.69
N ARG A 89 75.89 8.69 -9.72
CA ARG A 89 75.81 9.82 -8.78
C ARG A 89 75.93 11.17 -9.50
N LEU A 90 76.78 11.27 -10.52
CA LEU A 90 76.93 12.50 -11.31
C LEU A 90 75.66 12.81 -12.12
N ARG A 91 75.04 11.77 -12.69
CA ARG A 91 73.82 11.89 -13.50
C ARG A 91 72.57 12.15 -12.66
N THR A 92 72.50 11.60 -11.45
CA THR A 92 71.40 11.85 -10.49
C THR A 92 71.52 13.18 -9.74
N ARG A 93 72.73 13.76 -9.67
CA ARG A 93 72.97 15.11 -9.14
C ARG A 93 72.97 16.20 -10.22
N HIS A 94 72.76 15.84 -11.49
CA HIS A 94 72.60 16.85 -12.53
C HIS A 94 71.31 17.63 -12.29
N TYR A 95 71.47 18.87 -11.89
CA TYR A 95 70.39 19.81 -11.72
C TYR A 95 70.07 20.42 -13.08
N ASP A 96 68.96 20.01 -13.70
CA ASP A 96 68.45 20.65 -14.90
C ASP A 96 67.45 21.75 -14.50
N PRO A 97 67.80 23.04 -14.67
CA PRO A 97 66.90 24.15 -14.37
C PRO A 97 65.59 24.10 -15.16
N TYR A 98 65.60 23.49 -16.35
CA TYR A 98 64.41 23.38 -17.18
C TYR A 98 63.41 22.36 -16.59
N GLU A 99 63.88 21.20 -16.12
CA GLU A 99 63.02 20.21 -15.48
C GLU A 99 62.40 20.74 -14.18
N GLU A 100 63.13 21.52 -13.38
CA GLU A 100 62.56 22.15 -12.18
C GLU A 100 61.52 23.19 -12.52
N TRP A 101 61.79 24.02 -13.52
CA TRP A 101 60.82 24.98 -14.04
C TRP A 101 59.55 24.28 -14.54
N GLU A 102 59.67 23.17 -15.27
CA GLU A 102 58.52 22.38 -15.73
C GLU A 102 57.74 21.76 -14.56
N LYS A 103 58.44 21.16 -13.58
CA LYS A 103 57.84 20.59 -12.37
C LYS A 103 57.09 21.65 -11.56
N GLN A 104 57.67 22.85 -11.43
CA GLN A 104 57.06 23.97 -10.71
C GLN A 104 55.84 24.52 -11.45
N THR A 105 55.96 24.73 -12.76
CA THR A 105 54.87 25.20 -13.63
C THR A 105 53.70 24.23 -13.60
N ARG A 106 53.96 22.91 -13.66
CA ARG A 106 52.92 21.88 -13.54
C ARG A 106 52.25 21.93 -12.17
N LYS A 107 53.00 22.07 -11.07
CA LYS A 107 52.44 22.21 -9.72
C LYS A 107 51.55 23.46 -9.59
N ASP A 108 51.97 24.59 -10.13
CA ASP A 108 51.22 25.84 -10.05
C ASP A 108 49.98 25.83 -10.95
N ALA A 109 50.04 25.19 -12.12
CA ALA A 109 48.88 24.91 -12.96
C ALA A 109 47.85 24.03 -12.23
N PHE A 110 48.28 22.96 -11.57
CA PHE A 110 47.38 22.10 -10.77
C PHE A 110 46.74 22.84 -9.59
N ARG A 111 47.50 23.70 -8.90
CA ARG A 111 46.96 24.52 -7.80
C ARG A 111 45.91 25.51 -8.29
N THR A 112 46.18 26.16 -9.42
CA THR A 112 45.26 27.12 -10.05
C THR A 112 43.97 26.42 -10.49
N ALA A 113 44.09 25.30 -11.21
CA ALA A 113 42.94 24.51 -11.65
C ALA A 113 42.08 24.02 -10.47
N ARG A 114 42.71 23.55 -9.38
CA ARG A 114 41.99 23.11 -8.18
C ARG A 114 41.27 24.26 -7.48
N LYS A 115 41.87 25.46 -7.45
CA LYS A 115 41.25 26.66 -6.88
C LYS A 115 40.06 27.13 -7.72
N GLU A 116 40.20 27.12 -9.04
CA GLU A 116 39.10 27.46 -9.96
C GLU A 116 37.95 26.47 -9.87
N GLN A 117 38.25 25.17 -9.82
CA GLN A 117 37.25 24.12 -9.64
C GLN A 117 36.49 24.29 -8.31
N ALA A 118 37.21 24.57 -7.22
CA ALA A 118 36.58 24.83 -5.92
C ALA A 118 35.66 26.06 -5.97
N MET A 119 36.11 27.17 -6.56
CA MET A 119 35.27 28.37 -6.71
C MET A 119 34.05 28.13 -7.61
N SER A 120 34.21 27.35 -8.68
CA SER A 120 33.09 26.99 -9.57
C SER A 120 32.06 26.12 -8.84
N GLN A 121 32.51 25.17 -8.01
CA GLN A 121 31.61 24.35 -7.20
C GLN A 121 30.87 25.18 -6.16
N THR A 122 31.56 26.10 -5.47
CA THR A 122 30.91 27.00 -4.51
C THR A 122 29.85 27.87 -5.18
N ARG A 123 30.16 28.46 -6.35
CA ARG A 123 29.19 29.25 -7.11
C ARG A 123 27.95 28.45 -7.51
N LEU A 124 28.13 27.21 -7.97
CA LEU A 124 27.01 26.33 -8.32
C LEU A 124 26.15 25.99 -7.10
N HIS A 125 26.77 25.73 -5.94
CA HIS A 125 26.04 25.51 -4.69
C HIS A 125 25.25 26.76 -4.27
N ASP A 126 25.88 27.95 -4.31
CA ASP A 126 25.22 29.21 -3.96
C ASP A 126 24.04 29.51 -4.91
N GLU A 127 24.17 29.23 -6.21
CA GLU A 127 23.11 29.38 -7.20
C GLU A 127 21.93 28.43 -6.89
N GLN A 128 22.22 27.16 -6.59
CA GLN A 128 21.20 26.18 -6.24
C GLN A 128 20.47 26.54 -4.95
N ASP A 129 21.18 27.01 -3.93
CA ASP A 129 20.58 27.40 -2.65
C ASP A 129 19.71 28.67 -2.82
N ARG A 130 20.09 29.60 -3.70
CA ARG A 130 19.24 30.75 -4.07
C ARG A 130 17.95 30.31 -4.77
N ILE A 131 18.04 29.38 -5.71
CA ILE A 131 16.85 28.85 -6.42
C ILE A 131 15.92 28.16 -5.42
N ARG A 132 16.44 27.27 -4.56
CA ARG A 132 15.64 26.59 -3.53
C ARG A 132 14.99 27.58 -2.57
N ALA A 133 15.71 28.63 -2.15
CA ALA A 133 15.15 29.66 -1.28
C ALA A 133 14.03 30.47 -1.96
N ALA A 134 14.16 30.75 -3.27
CA ALA A 134 13.13 31.42 -4.05
C ALA A 134 11.87 30.55 -4.22
N GLU A 135 12.04 29.26 -4.51
CA GLU A 135 10.94 28.30 -4.60
C GLU A 135 10.22 28.13 -3.27
N ALA A 136 10.96 27.99 -2.16
CA ALA A 136 10.39 27.90 -0.83
C ALA A 136 9.53 29.13 -0.48
N LYS A 137 9.99 30.34 -0.83
CA LYS A 137 9.19 31.57 -0.66
C LYS A 137 7.93 31.58 -1.51
N ARG A 138 8.00 31.10 -2.75
CA ARG A 138 6.84 31.00 -3.65
C ARG A 138 5.80 30.01 -3.12
N ILE A 139 6.25 28.86 -2.62
CA ILE A 139 5.38 27.84 -2.01
C ILE A 139 4.73 28.40 -0.74
N ALA A 140 5.50 29.08 0.12
CA ALA A 140 4.96 29.70 1.34
C ALA A 140 3.88 30.75 1.03
N ALA A 141 4.10 31.61 0.03
CA ALA A 141 3.11 32.59 -0.40
C ALA A 141 1.84 31.94 -0.95
N HIS A 142 1.97 30.83 -1.70
CA HIS A 142 0.82 30.08 -2.19
C HIS A 142 0.02 29.43 -1.04
N HIS A 143 0.71 28.83 -0.05
CA HIS A 143 0.04 28.27 1.12
C HIS A 143 -0.68 29.34 1.94
N GLU A 144 -0.10 30.53 2.08
CA GLU A 144 -0.75 31.66 2.75
C GLU A 144 -2.04 32.09 2.03
N GLN A 145 -2.03 32.15 0.69
CA GLN A 145 -3.24 32.43 -0.10
C GLN A 145 -4.31 31.35 0.08
N GLN A 146 -3.92 30.07 0.08
CA GLN A 146 -4.85 28.96 0.29
C GLN A 146 -5.46 28.99 1.69
N LEU A 147 -4.66 29.30 2.72
CA LEU A 147 -5.17 29.44 4.09
C LEU A 147 -6.17 30.59 4.21
N ALA A 148 -5.91 31.73 3.55
CA ALA A 148 -6.84 32.85 3.51
C ALA A 148 -8.16 32.48 2.81
N GLU A 149 -8.10 31.73 1.69
CA GLU A 149 -9.29 31.26 0.98
C GLU A 149 -10.12 30.28 1.83
N VAL A 150 -9.47 29.33 2.49
CA VAL A 150 -10.13 28.36 3.38
C VAL A 150 -10.77 29.07 4.57
N GLN A 151 -10.09 30.02 5.20
CA GLN A 151 -10.66 30.84 6.27
C GLN A 151 -11.87 31.65 5.77
N GLY A 152 -11.82 32.19 4.56
CA GLY A 152 -12.95 32.87 3.92
C GLY A 152 -14.17 31.95 3.75
N LYS A 153 -13.97 30.73 3.23
CA LYS A 153 -15.04 29.74 3.06
C LYS A 153 -15.64 29.29 4.40
N LEU A 154 -14.80 29.07 5.42
CA LEU A 154 -15.26 28.71 6.76
C LEU A 154 -16.09 29.83 7.40
N ASN A 155 -15.68 31.08 7.24
CA ASN A 155 -16.45 32.23 7.74
C ASN A 155 -17.79 32.36 7.02
N ALA A 156 -17.84 32.14 5.70
CA ALA A 156 -19.08 32.14 4.93
C ALA A 156 -20.04 31.03 5.37
N LEU A 157 -19.54 29.81 5.60
CA LEU A 157 -20.34 28.70 6.12
C LEU A 157 -20.87 29.00 7.53
N ARG A 158 -20.05 29.58 8.41
CA ARG A 158 -20.46 29.96 9.76
C ARG A 158 -21.58 31.01 9.73
N LEU A 159 -21.50 31.99 8.82
CA LEU A 159 -22.54 32.99 8.63
C LEU A 159 -23.83 32.37 8.07
N GLN A 160 -23.74 31.44 7.13
CA GLN A 160 -24.90 30.69 6.63
C GLN A 160 -25.57 29.85 7.72
N GLN A 161 -24.78 29.16 8.56
CA GLN A 161 -25.30 28.39 9.69
C GLN A 161 -26.03 29.30 10.68
N GLN A 162 -25.45 30.45 11.04
CA GLN A 162 -26.11 31.41 11.91
C GLN A 162 -27.42 31.94 11.31
N ALA A 163 -27.44 32.26 10.01
CA ALA A 163 -28.66 32.71 9.32
C ALA A 163 -29.74 31.62 9.26
N ALA A 164 -29.35 30.36 9.08
CA ALA A 164 -30.26 29.22 9.10
C ALA A 164 -30.83 28.99 10.52
N GLU A 165 -29.99 29.08 11.56
CA GLU A 165 -30.41 28.98 12.95
C GLU A 165 -31.37 30.10 13.35
N THR A 166 -31.10 31.35 12.94
CA THR A 166 -32.01 32.47 13.22
C THR A 166 -33.35 32.26 12.54
N LYS A 167 -33.36 31.82 11.28
CA LYS A 167 -34.59 31.52 10.55
C LYS A 167 -35.38 30.40 11.22
N LEU A 168 -34.73 29.31 11.62
CA LEU A 168 -35.38 28.23 12.34
C LEU A 168 -35.97 28.71 13.68
N ARG A 169 -35.26 29.59 14.37
CA ARG A 169 -35.72 30.19 15.63
C ARG A 169 -36.95 31.09 15.43
N GLU A 170 -36.99 31.84 14.33
CA GLU A 170 -38.14 32.65 13.94
C GLU A 170 -39.35 31.77 13.58
N ASP A 171 -39.13 30.71 12.79
CA ASP A 171 -40.18 29.74 12.43
C ASP A 171 -40.75 29.03 13.66
N MET A 172 -39.89 28.65 14.63
CA MET A 172 -40.34 28.08 15.90
C MET A 172 -41.19 29.08 16.70
N LYS A 173 -40.72 30.33 16.85
CA LYS A 173 -41.50 31.37 17.54
C LYS A 173 -42.85 31.64 16.86
N ALA A 174 -42.90 31.60 15.52
CA ALA A 174 -44.13 31.76 14.77
C ALA A 174 -45.11 30.60 15.03
N ARG A 175 -44.62 29.37 15.04
CA ARG A 175 -45.42 28.18 15.41
C ARG A 175 -45.91 28.23 16.85
N ASP A 176 -45.05 28.60 17.79
CA ASP A 176 -45.43 28.75 19.20
C ASP A 176 -46.51 29.81 19.37
N LYS A 177 -46.42 30.94 18.66
CA LYS A 177 -47.45 31.99 18.68
C LYS A 177 -48.79 31.48 18.13
N LEU A 178 -48.78 30.70 17.05
CA LEU A 178 -50.00 30.09 16.50
C LEU A 178 -50.61 29.06 17.46
N LEU A 179 -49.78 28.28 18.14
CA LEU A 179 -50.22 27.34 19.17
C LEU A 179 -50.85 28.07 20.36
N TRP A 180 -50.22 29.16 20.84
CA TRP A 180 -50.77 30.01 21.89
C TRP A 180 -52.12 30.61 21.50
N GLN A 181 -52.26 31.15 20.29
CA GLN A 181 -53.53 31.67 19.80
C GLN A 181 -54.62 30.59 19.73
N ARG A 182 -54.26 29.36 19.35
CA ARG A 182 -55.19 28.23 19.34
C ARG A 182 -55.60 27.85 20.76
N VAL A 183 -54.66 27.77 21.70
CA VAL A 183 -54.93 27.49 23.11
C VAL A 183 -55.83 28.56 23.71
N GLU A 184 -55.52 29.85 23.51
CA GLU A 184 -56.36 30.97 23.94
C GLU A 184 -57.76 30.91 23.32
N SER A 185 -57.89 30.53 22.05
CA SER A 185 -59.20 30.37 21.41
C SER A 185 -60.01 29.23 22.01
N VAL A 186 -59.37 28.12 22.40
CA VAL A 186 -60.01 26.98 23.05
C VAL A 186 -60.43 27.35 24.47
N ILE A 187 -59.54 28.00 25.24
CA ILE A 187 -59.83 28.52 26.57
C ILE A 187 -61.00 29.49 26.50
N LYS A 188 -61.01 30.44 25.56
CA LYS A 188 -62.12 31.39 25.38
C LYS A 188 -63.42 30.67 25.03
N MET A 189 -63.38 29.68 24.14
CA MET A 189 -64.56 28.86 23.80
C MET A 189 -65.04 28.03 25.00
N GLU A 190 -64.16 27.59 25.88
CA GLU A 190 -64.51 26.89 27.12
C GLU A 190 -65.04 27.84 28.19
N GLU A 191 -64.46 29.03 28.36
CA GLU A 191 -64.96 30.08 29.23
C GLU A 191 -66.33 30.58 28.78
N ASP A 192 -66.55 30.78 27.48
CA ASP A 192 -67.84 31.15 26.90
C ASP A 192 -68.86 30.01 27.05
N LYS A 193 -68.43 28.74 26.94
CA LYS A 193 -69.28 27.58 27.25
C LYS A 193 -69.62 27.49 28.74
N VAL A 194 -68.67 27.78 29.63
CA VAL A 194 -68.89 27.76 31.09
C VAL A 194 -69.79 28.93 31.50
N LYS A 195 -69.60 30.13 30.93
CA LYS A 195 -70.50 31.27 31.10
C LYS A 195 -71.90 30.97 30.56
N ALA A 196 -72.00 30.36 29.37
CA ALA A 196 -73.28 29.92 28.81
C ALA A 196 -73.93 28.80 29.63
N ARG A 197 -73.15 27.90 30.26
CA ARG A 197 -73.66 26.90 31.21
C ARG A 197 -74.14 27.54 32.50
N LEU A 198 -73.42 28.52 33.05
CA LEU A 198 -73.83 29.27 34.25
C LEU A 198 -75.08 30.14 33.99
N GLU A 199 -75.21 30.72 32.79
CA GLU A 199 -76.42 31.44 32.36
C GLU A 199 -77.59 30.48 32.10
N LYS A 200 -77.32 29.29 31.53
CA LYS A 200 -78.31 28.22 31.39
C LYS A 200 -78.66 27.59 32.72
N GLU A 201 -77.78 27.58 33.71
CA GLU A 201 -78.04 27.10 35.08
C GLU A 201 -78.83 28.14 35.88
N LYS A 202 -78.58 29.44 35.67
CA LYS A 202 -79.45 30.52 36.16
C LYS A 202 -80.84 30.50 35.52
N LYS A 203 -80.92 30.25 34.21
CA LYS A 203 -82.20 30.08 33.48
C LYS A 203 -82.87 28.74 33.78
N ALA A 204 -82.12 27.66 34.05
CA ALA A 204 -82.66 26.38 34.48
C ALA A 204 -83.13 26.43 35.94
N ARG A 205 -82.56 27.28 36.80
CA ARG A 205 -83.11 27.58 38.12
C ARG A 205 -84.40 28.43 38.04
N GLU A 206 -84.61 29.17 36.95
CA GLU A 206 -85.89 29.84 36.61
C GLU A 206 -86.87 28.91 35.85
N GLU A 207 -86.38 27.90 35.12
CA GLU A 207 -87.20 26.91 34.38
C GLU A 207 -87.52 25.64 35.20
N GLU A 208 -86.76 25.28 36.23
CA GLU A 208 -87.08 24.20 37.18
C GLU A 208 -88.32 24.54 38.03
N GLU A 209 -88.69 25.81 38.15
CA GLU A 209 -89.98 26.24 38.73
C GLU A 209 -91.15 26.12 37.71
N ARG A 210 -90.83 25.98 36.42
CA ARG A 210 -91.79 25.86 35.30
C ARG A 210 -91.90 24.43 34.74
N LEU A 211 -90.94 23.55 35.01
CA LEU A 211 -90.79 22.22 34.39
C LEU A 211 -91.09 21.03 35.34
N ALA A 212 -91.89 21.26 36.39
CA ALA A 212 -92.58 20.17 37.10
C ALA A 212 -93.87 19.71 36.37
N LYS A 213 -94.16 20.23 35.16
CA LYS A 213 -95.41 19.99 34.42
C LYS A 213 -95.28 19.19 33.11
N GLU A 214 -94.09 18.74 32.71
CA GLU A 214 -93.91 17.95 31.47
C GLU A 214 -93.12 16.64 31.69
N ALA A 215 -93.29 16.03 32.86
CA ALA A 215 -92.71 14.73 33.19
C ALA A 215 -93.51 13.51 32.63
N GLU A 216 -94.40 13.70 31.64
CA GLU A 216 -95.27 12.63 31.12
C GLU A 216 -94.93 12.17 29.68
N LEU A 217 -93.92 12.74 29.01
CA LEU A 217 -93.60 12.39 27.61
C LEU A 217 -92.23 11.70 27.41
N LYS A 218 -91.64 11.16 28.48
CA LYS A 218 -90.28 10.59 28.45
C LYS A 218 -90.20 9.12 28.85
N ARG A 219 -91.20 8.32 28.44
CA ARG A 219 -91.20 6.85 28.64
C ARG A 219 -91.30 6.02 27.36
N ARG A 220 -91.02 6.60 26.19
CA ARG A 220 -91.05 5.90 24.89
C ARG A 220 -89.77 5.96 24.05
N LEU A 221 -88.67 6.58 24.51
CA LEU A 221 -87.44 6.75 23.72
C LEU A 221 -86.22 5.93 24.21
N GLU A 222 -86.41 5.06 25.22
CA GLU A 222 -85.30 4.27 25.79
C GLU A 222 -85.17 2.85 25.21
N GLU A 223 -86.11 2.37 24.39
CA GLU A 223 -86.03 1.04 23.76
C GLU A 223 -85.46 1.03 22.33
N GLU A 224 -85.41 2.17 21.64
CA GLU A 224 -84.81 2.25 20.29
C GLU A 224 -83.27 2.33 20.31
N LYS A 225 -82.69 2.95 21.34
CA LYS A 225 -81.23 3.13 21.44
C LYS A 225 -80.46 1.84 21.80
N LYS A 226 -81.14 0.83 22.34
CA LYS A 226 -80.51 -0.44 22.73
C LYS A 226 -80.31 -1.43 21.59
N LYS A 227 -81.00 -1.26 20.45
CA LYS A 227 -80.83 -2.12 19.26
C LYS A 227 -79.79 -1.59 18.28
N GLU A 228 -79.55 -0.27 18.27
CA GLU A 228 -78.60 0.37 17.35
C GLU A 228 -77.12 0.21 17.80
N GLU A 229 -76.90 -0.02 19.10
CA GLU A 229 -75.55 -0.18 19.67
C GLU A 229 -74.99 -1.61 19.50
N GLU A 230 -75.86 -2.62 19.38
CA GLU A 230 -75.48 -4.03 19.20
C GLU A 230 -75.19 -4.36 17.72
N GLU A 231 -75.86 -3.69 16.77
CA GLU A 231 -75.62 -3.87 15.33
C GLU A 231 -74.32 -3.16 14.85
N ARG A 232 -73.93 -2.05 15.47
CA ARG A 232 -72.66 -1.36 15.20
C ARG A 232 -71.44 -2.16 15.65
N LYS A 233 -71.49 -2.79 16.83
CA LYS A 233 -70.38 -3.62 17.35
C LYS A 233 -70.15 -4.88 16.50
N ARG A 234 -71.20 -5.43 15.88
CA ARG A 234 -71.08 -6.61 15.01
C ARG A 234 -70.46 -6.28 13.65
N LYS A 235 -70.76 -5.10 13.10
CA LYS A 235 -70.16 -4.60 11.83
C LYS A 235 -68.69 -4.17 12.00
N GLU A 236 -68.34 -3.54 13.12
CA GLU A 236 -66.94 -3.15 13.40
C GLU A 236 -66.01 -4.36 13.63
N ALA A 237 -66.51 -5.45 14.23
CA ALA A 237 -65.74 -6.69 14.41
C ALA A 237 -65.51 -7.45 13.09
N GLU A 238 -66.50 -7.47 12.19
CA GLU A 238 -66.39 -8.13 10.88
C GLU A 238 -65.45 -7.37 9.93
N GLU A 239 -65.46 -6.03 9.96
CA GLU A 239 -64.56 -5.19 9.17
C GLU A 239 -63.11 -5.27 9.68
N ALA A 240 -62.90 -5.35 11.00
CA ALA A 240 -61.58 -5.58 11.60
C ALA A 240 -61.00 -6.95 11.23
N GLN A 241 -61.83 -8.00 11.17
CA GLN A 241 -61.39 -9.34 10.78
C GLN A 241 -60.94 -9.39 9.30
N ARG A 242 -61.69 -8.73 8.40
CA ARG A 242 -61.35 -8.66 6.96
C ARG A 242 -60.07 -7.88 6.71
N LEU A 243 -59.83 -6.80 7.44
CA LEU A 243 -58.59 -6.02 7.35
C LEU A 243 -57.35 -6.79 7.84
N VAL A 244 -57.51 -7.70 8.81
CA VAL A 244 -56.41 -8.56 9.29
C VAL A 244 -56.12 -9.68 8.28
N ASP A 245 -57.14 -10.30 7.70
CA ASP A 245 -56.97 -11.37 6.70
C ASP A 245 -56.41 -10.83 5.38
N ASP A 246 -56.80 -9.63 4.94
CA ASP A 246 -56.25 -8.99 3.75
C ASP A 246 -54.80 -8.52 3.96
N LYS A 247 -54.40 -8.15 5.19
CA LYS A 247 -53.00 -7.84 5.51
C LYS A 247 -52.12 -9.09 5.51
N LYS A 248 -52.59 -10.19 6.11
CA LYS A 248 -51.85 -11.47 6.11
C LYS A 248 -51.66 -12.03 4.71
N LYS A 249 -52.68 -11.94 3.85
CA LYS A 249 -52.55 -12.38 2.44
C LYS A 249 -51.54 -11.55 1.65
N LYS A 250 -51.49 -10.23 1.87
CA LYS A 250 -50.49 -9.36 1.23
C LYS A 250 -49.06 -9.64 1.72
N GLU A 251 -48.88 -9.87 3.02
CA GLU A 251 -47.57 -10.22 3.59
C GLU A 251 -47.07 -11.58 3.07
N GLU A 252 -47.94 -12.59 2.98
CA GLU A 252 -47.58 -13.90 2.41
C GLU A 252 -47.28 -13.85 0.90
N GLU A 253 -47.98 -12.99 0.15
CA GLU A 253 -47.75 -12.80 -1.28
C GLU A 253 -46.44 -12.04 -1.54
N GLU A 254 -46.13 -11.00 -0.75
CA GLU A 254 -44.85 -10.30 -0.80
C GLU A 254 -43.67 -11.19 -0.38
N GLU A 255 -43.83 -12.02 0.66
CA GLU A 255 -42.79 -12.96 1.08
C GLU A 255 -42.54 -14.04 0.02
N ARG A 256 -43.61 -14.59 -0.60
CA ARG A 256 -43.48 -15.53 -1.71
C ARG A 256 -42.84 -14.89 -2.93
N ALA A 257 -43.21 -13.65 -3.28
CA ALA A 257 -42.61 -12.90 -4.38
C ALA A 257 -41.11 -12.64 -4.13
N ARG A 258 -40.72 -12.28 -2.89
CA ARG A 258 -39.32 -12.11 -2.52
C ARG A 258 -38.53 -13.42 -2.59
N ILE A 259 -39.10 -14.53 -2.12
CA ILE A 259 -38.46 -15.85 -2.19
C ILE A 259 -38.33 -16.32 -3.65
N THR A 260 -39.32 -16.07 -4.52
CA THR A 260 -39.22 -16.40 -5.94
C THR A 260 -38.20 -15.53 -6.66
N GLU A 261 -38.15 -14.22 -6.39
CA GLU A 261 -37.11 -13.34 -6.96
C GLU A 261 -35.71 -13.72 -6.50
N GLU A 262 -35.54 -14.12 -5.23
CA GLU A 262 -34.25 -14.55 -4.69
C GLU A 262 -33.83 -15.90 -5.27
N LYS A 263 -34.78 -16.82 -5.51
CA LYS A 263 -34.53 -18.07 -6.25
C LYS A 263 -34.17 -17.81 -7.71
N GLU A 264 -34.88 -16.95 -8.42
CA GLU A 264 -34.57 -16.60 -9.81
C GLU A 264 -33.21 -15.88 -9.92
N LYS A 265 -32.88 -14.99 -8.98
CA LYS A 265 -31.56 -14.35 -8.90
C LYS A 265 -30.46 -15.39 -8.64
N THR A 266 -30.66 -16.30 -7.70
CA THR A 266 -29.66 -17.34 -7.39
C THR A 266 -29.51 -18.35 -8.53
N GLU A 267 -30.58 -18.70 -9.24
CA GLU A 267 -30.52 -19.55 -10.43
C GLU A 267 -29.85 -18.85 -11.61
N ARG A 268 -30.15 -17.56 -11.87
CA ARG A 268 -29.41 -16.76 -12.86
C ARG A 268 -27.93 -16.68 -12.53
N LEU A 269 -27.58 -16.41 -11.27
CA LEU A 269 -26.19 -16.35 -10.82
C LEU A 269 -25.48 -17.71 -10.95
N LYS A 270 -26.18 -18.82 -10.67
CA LYS A 270 -25.64 -20.18 -10.88
C LYS A 270 -25.46 -20.50 -12.35
N ALA A 271 -26.44 -20.20 -13.20
CA ALA A 271 -26.33 -20.40 -14.65
C ALA A 271 -25.20 -19.56 -15.25
N GLU A 272 -25.05 -18.32 -14.81
CA GLU A 272 -23.93 -17.46 -15.20
C GLU A 272 -22.59 -18.00 -14.67
N GLN A 273 -22.56 -18.55 -13.45
CA GLN A 273 -21.38 -19.18 -12.87
C GLN A 273 -20.98 -20.45 -13.62
N GLU A 274 -21.94 -21.27 -14.04
CA GLU A 274 -21.71 -22.46 -14.87
C GLU A 274 -21.22 -22.07 -16.27
N GLN A 275 -21.81 -21.04 -16.89
CA GLN A 275 -21.32 -20.50 -18.16
C GLN A 275 -19.90 -19.93 -18.03
N ARG A 276 -19.60 -19.22 -16.94
CA ARG A 276 -18.25 -18.70 -16.64
C ARG A 276 -17.24 -19.82 -16.41
N ASN A 277 -17.62 -20.85 -15.65
CA ASN A 277 -16.78 -22.03 -15.42
C ASN A 277 -16.54 -22.81 -16.71
N ALA A 278 -17.55 -22.95 -17.57
CA ALA A 278 -17.43 -23.58 -18.89
C ALA A 278 -16.50 -22.76 -19.82
N MET A 279 -16.49 -21.44 -19.68
CA MET A 279 -15.55 -20.53 -20.38
C MET A 279 -14.18 -20.40 -19.68
N GLY A 280 -13.96 -21.08 -18.55
CA GLY A 280 -12.71 -21.00 -17.78
C GLY A 280 -12.45 -19.63 -17.14
N MET A 281 -13.45 -18.76 -17.03
CA MET A 281 -13.34 -17.45 -16.39
C MET A 281 -13.47 -17.58 -14.88
N THR A 282 -12.35 -17.46 -14.16
CA THR A 282 -12.38 -17.44 -12.69
C THR A 282 -12.85 -16.08 -12.15
N THR A 283 -13.49 -16.09 -10.98
CA THR A 283 -13.82 -14.87 -10.23
C THR A 283 -12.62 -14.39 -9.40
N ALA A 284 -12.60 -13.11 -9.03
CA ALA A 284 -11.55 -12.57 -8.18
C ALA A 284 -11.53 -13.24 -6.79
N GLU A 285 -12.70 -13.54 -6.23
CA GLU A 285 -12.86 -14.26 -4.95
C GLU A 285 -12.32 -15.69 -5.02
N HIS A 286 -12.66 -16.45 -6.08
CA HIS A 286 -12.13 -17.81 -6.28
C HIS A 286 -10.60 -17.82 -6.34
N ASP A 287 -10.02 -16.88 -7.11
CA ASP A 287 -8.57 -16.76 -7.24
C ASP A 287 -7.90 -16.39 -5.91
N TRP A 288 -8.52 -15.49 -5.14
CA TRP A 288 -8.07 -15.11 -3.80
C TRP A 288 -8.09 -16.31 -2.84
N ASN A 289 -9.22 -17.02 -2.75
CA ASN A 289 -9.38 -18.18 -1.88
C ASN A 289 -8.38 -19.29 -2.23
N LYS A 290 -8.16 -19.54 -3.53
CA LYS A 290 -7.15 -20.51 -3.98
C LYS A 290 -5.72 -20.11 -3.58
N ALA A 291 -5.36 -18.83 -3.69
CA ALA A 291 -4.05 -18.36 -3.26
C ALA A 291 -3.87 -18.47 -1.73
N ARG A 292 -4.93 -18.18 -0.97
CA ARG A 292 -4.97 -18.32 0.49
C ARG A 292 -4.86 -19.77 0.94
N ASP A 293 -5.62 -20.68 0.36
CA ASP A 293 -5.59 -22.11 0.66
C ASP A 293 -4.18 -22.70 0.44
N ASN A 294 -3.57 -22.41 -0.71
CA ASN A 294 -2.18 -22.80 -0.99
C ASN A 294 -1.20 -22.26 0.06
N LEU A 295 -1.38 -21.02 0.54
CA LEU A 295 -0.53 -20.42 1.56
C LEU A 295 -0.70 -21.10 2.93
N VAL A 296 -1.94 -21.40 3.31
CA VAL A 296 -2.27 -22.09 4.57
C VAL A 296 -1.71 -23.51 4.55
N HIS A 297 -1.94 -24.27 3.48
CA HIS A 297 -1.40 -25.62 3.32
C HIS A 297 0.14 -25.63 3.37
N LEU A 298 0.80 -24.68 2.69
CA LEU A 298 2.26 -24.56 2.70
C LEU A 298 2.82 -24.29 4.09
N LYS A 299 2.21 -23.37 4.85
CA LYS A 299 2.68 -23.00 6.20
C LYS A 299 2.33 -24.07 7.24
N GLY A 300 1.10 -24.55 7.22
CA GLY A 300 0.55 -25.46 8.23
C GLY A 300 1.09 -26.88 8.10
N LYS A 301 1.28 -27.39 6.88
CA LYS A 301 1.70 -28.77 6.63
C LYS A 301 3.20 -28.87 6.35
N ALA A 302 3.67 -28.32 5.24
CA ALA A 302 5.05 -28.53 4.78
C ALA A 302 6.08 -27.82 5.67
N MET A 303 5.92 -26.52 5.89
CA MET A 303 6.90 -25.74 6.66
C MET A 303 6.94 -26.13 8.14
N LYS A 304 5.79 -26.37 8.76
CA LYS A 304 5.72 -26.83 10.16
C LYS A 304 6.43 -28.17 10.31
N PHE A 305 6.16 -29.13 9.43
CA PHE A 305 6.80 -30.44 9.42
C PHE A 305 8.33 -30.37 9.23
N VAL A 306 8.82 -29.57 8.28
CA VAL A 306 10.27 -29.39 8.06
C VAL A 306 10.94 -28.75 9.27
N LYS A 307 10.30 -27.76 9.90
CA LYS A 307 10.88 -27.08 11.07
C LYS A 307 10.92 -27.96 12.32
N SER A 308 9.95 -28.86 12.49
CA SER A 308 9.91 -29.80 13.61
C SER A 308 10.97 -30.90 13.52
N ASN A 309 11.47 -31.22 12.31
CA ASN A 309 12.47 -32.27 12.08
C ASN A 309 13.87 -31.66 11.86
N PRO A 310 14.85 -31.88 12.76
CA PRO A 310 16.17 -31.26 12.67
C PRO A 310 16.95 -31.56 11.37
N GLU A 311 16.88 -32.79 10.87
CA GLU A 311 17.56 -33.22 9.63
C GLU A 311 16.99 -32.50 8.41
N LEU A 312 15.66 -32.50 8.25
CA LEU A 312 14.98 -31.81 7.15
C LEU A 312 15.18 -30.30 7.22
N LYS A 313 15.23 -29.73 8.44
CA LYS A 313 15.55 -28.31 8.66
C LYS A 313 16.97 -27.97 8.22
N ALA A 314 17.95 -28.84 8.49
CA ALA A 314 19.33 -28.65 8.06
C ALA A 314 19.46 -28.70 6.52
N GLU A 315 18.80 -29.67 5.88
CA GLU A 315 18.75 -29.80 4.42
C GLU A 315 18.10 -28.57 3.76
N TRP A 316 16.92 -28.18 4.23
CA TRP A 316 16.24 -26.95 3.78
C TRP A 316 17.10 -25.70 3.98
N GLY A 317 17.75 -25.58 5.15
CA GLY A 317 18.65 -24.45 5.45
C GLY A 317 19.84 -24.37 4.50
N LYS A 318 20.43 -25.52 4.11
CA LYS A 318 21.51 -25.59 3.12
C LYS A 318 21.03 -25.10 1.76
N GLY A 319 19.91 -25.61 1.26
CA GLY A 319 19.36 -25.18 -0.03
C GLY A 319 18.96 -23.70 -0.03
N ARG A 320 18.32 -23.21 1.03
CA ARG A 320 17.97 -21.78 1.18
C ARG A 320 19.20 -20.88 1.07
N ARG A 321 20.31 -21.21 1.74
CA ARG A 321 21.56 -20.43 1.69
C ARG A 321 22.20 -20.42 0.30
N GLN A 322 21.95 -21.43 -0.52
CA GLN A 322 22.42 -21.47 -1.91
C GLN A 322 21.52 -20.68 -2.86
N ILE A 323 20.21 -20.66 -2.62
CA ILE A 323 19.23 -19.96 -3.47
C ILE A 323 19.41 -18.44 -3.41
N THR A 324 19.50 -17.85 -2.20
CA THR A 324 19.50 -16.38 -2.05
C THR A 324 20.63 -15.69 -2.84
N PRO A 325 21.91 -16.13 -2.74
CA PRO A 325 22.99 -15.49 -3.50
C PRO A 325 22.83 -15.62 -5.02
N LYS A 326 22.20 -16.69 -5.52
CA LYS A 326 21.99 -16.90 -6.96
C LYS A 326 21.01 -15.90 -7.54
N ILE A 327 19.97 -15.55 -6.80
CA ILE A 327 19.03 -14.48 -7.20
C ILE A 327 19.72 -13.11 -7.16
N GLY A 328 20.55 -12.84 -6.14
CA GLY A 328 21.28 -11.57 -6.04
C GLY A 328 22.43 -11.38 -7.05
N GLN A 329 22.88 -12.44 -7.72
CA GLN A 329 23.91 -12.42 -8.77
C GLN A 329 23.36 -12.15 -10.17
N LEU A 330 22.06 -11.84 -10.27
CA LEU A 330 21.39 -11.74 -11.55
C LEU A 330 21.83 -10.49 -12.31
N THR A 331 22.17 -10.67 -13.59
CA THR A 331 22.54 -9.59 -14.51
C THR A 331 21.64 -9.64 -15.74
N ASN A 332 21.70 -8.62 -16.59
CA ASN A 332 20.88 -8.53 -17.81
C ASN A 332 21.44 -9.35 -19.01
N ASP A 333 22.29 -10.34 -18.74
CA ASP A 333 22.84 -11.23 -19.77
C ASP A 333 22.00 -12.51 -19.89
N GLU A 334 21.56 -12.86 -21.11
CA GLU A 334 20.74 -14.05 -21.37
C GLU A 334 21.44 -15.36 -20.99
N GLY A 335 22.77 -15.41 -21.19
CA GLY A 335 23.59 -16.56 -20.81
C GLY A 335 23.62 -16.73 -19.29
N ALA A 336 23.82 -15.64 -18.55
CA ALA A 336 23.76 -15.61 -17.09
C ALA A 336 22.37 -15.99 -16.56
N ILE A 337 21.30 -15.45 -17.13
CA ILE A 337 19.90 -15.78 -16.77
C ILE A 337 19.65 -17.28 -16.90
N THR A 338 20.02 -17.87 -18.05
CA THR A 338 19.83 -19.31 -18.30
C THR A 338 20.68 -20.15 -17.34
N ARG A 339 21.93 -19.77 -17.13
CA ARG A 339 22.85 -20.46 -16.20
C ARG A 339 22.33 -20.44 -14.76
N ILE A 340 21.88 -19.28 -14.27
CA ILE A 340 21.33 -19.12 -12.92
C ILE A 340 20.04 -19.93 -12.77
N SER A 341 19.16 -19.89 -13.79
CA SER A 341 17.93 -20.69 -13.81
C SER A 341 18.24 -22.19 -13.64
N ASN A 342 19.18 -22.73 -14.42
CA ASN A 342 19.58 -24.14 -14.34
C ASN A 342 20.23 -24.49 -13.00
N GLN A 343 21.06 -23.59 -12.44
CA GLN A 343 21.65 -23.78 -11.11
C GLN A 343 20.58 -23.82 -10.01
N LEU A 344 19.55 -22.99 -10.09
CA LEU A 344 18.43 -22.99 -9.15
C LEU A 344 17.60 -24.27 -9.28
N VAL A 345 17.35 -24.74 -10.50
CA VAL A 345 16.68 -26.04 -10.72
C VAL A 345 17.50 -27.18 -10.11
N GLU A 346 18.82 -27.23 -10.32
CA GLU A 346 19.66 -28.29 -9.74
C GLU A 346 19.71 -28.24 -8.20
N ILE A 347 19.63 -27.06 -7.58
CA ILE A 347 19.53 -26.93 -6.10
C ILE A 347 18.20 -27.47 -5.57
N ILE A 348 17.10 -27.31 -6.33
CA ILE A 348 15.74 -27.63 -5.88
C ILE A 348 15.31 -29.04 -6.31
N ARG A 349 15.84 -29.53 -7.44
CA ARG A 349 15.60 -30.83 -8.03
C ARG A 349 16.94 -31.39 -8.52
N PRO A 350 17.79 -31.90 -7.62
CA PRO A 350 19.11 -32.41 -7.99
C PRO A 350 18.99 -33.56 -9.00
N SER A 351 19.69 -33.44 -10.12
CA SER A 351 19.66 -34.47 -11.18
C SER A 351 20.59 -35.64 -10.85
N ASN A 352 21.68 -35.36 -10.11
CA ASN A 352 22.73 -36.32 -9.78
C ASN A 352 22.70 -36.81 -8.32
N GLY A 353 21.61 -36.56 -7.59
CA GLY A 353 21.49 -36.88 -6.17
C GLY A 353 20.12 -37.47 -5.80
N PRO A 354 19.95 -37.91 -4.54
CA PRO A 354 18.64 -38.34 -4.06
C PRO A 354 17.66 -37.16 -4.11
N ALA A 355 16.44 -37.42 -4.58
CA ALA A 355 15.39 -36.42 -4.59
C ALA A 355 15.10 -35.95 -3.15
N HIS A 356 14.92 -34.65 -2.97
CA HIS A 356 14.55 -34.08 -1.68
C HIS A 356 13.23 -34.68 -1.18
N HIS A 357 13.10 -34.79 0.15
CA HIS A 357 11.82 -35.11 0.76
C HIS A 357 10.74 -34.13 0.29
N PRO A 358 9.49 -34.56 -0.02
CA PRO A 358 8.46 -33.68 -0.58
C PRO A 358 8.20 -32.40 0.22
N ALA A 359 8.28 -32.48 1.55
CA ALA A 359 8.13 -31.31 2.42
C ALA A 359 9.32 -30.32 2.30
N VAL A 360 10.55 -30.83 2.13
CA VAL A 360 11.76 -30.00 1.90
C VAL A 360 11.68 -29.35 0.53
N TYR A 361 11.26 -30.09 -0.50
CA TYR A 361 11.02 -29.55 -1.83
C TYR A 361 10.04 -28.35 -1.79
N ALA A 362 8.86 -28.52 -1.18
CA ALA A 362 7.90 -27.43 -1.02
C ALA A 362 8.44 -26.25 -0.19
N ALA A 363 9.26 -26.52 0.83
CA ALA A 363 9.91 -25.47 1.63
C ALA A 363 10.98 -24.70 0.83
N LEU A 364 11.74 -25.38 -0.05
CA LEU A 364 12.70 -24.75 -0.96
C LEU A 364 12.00 -23.92 -2.02
N LEU A 365 10.89 -24.40 -2.61
CA LEU A 365 10.04 -23.60 -3.50
C LEU A 365 9.54 -22.31 -2.82
N SER A 366 9.11 -22.42 -1.57
CA SER A 366 8.71 -21.27 -0.74
C SER A 366 9.87 -20.29 -0.49
N SER A 367 11.08 -20.80 -0.24
CA SER A 367 12.30 -19.99 -0.09
C SER A 367 12.71 -19.31 -1.40
N LEU A 368 12.62 -20.00 -2.53
CA LEU A 368 12.87 -19.46 -3.86
C LEU A 368 11.88 -18.33 -4.18
N ALA A 369 10.59 -18.55 -3.98
CA ALA A 369 9.57 -17.53 -4.18
C ALA A 369 9.84 -16.30 -3.30
N LYS A 370 10.19 -16.50 -2.01
CA LYS A 370 10.56 -15.41 -1.11
C LYS A 370 11.79 -14.64 -1.61
N ALA A 371 12.83 -15.33 -2.09
CA ALA A 371 14.06 -14.71 -2.56
C ALA A 371 13.81 -13.82 -3.80
N ILE A 372 13.04 -14.32 -4.78
CA ILE A 372 12.65 -13.55 -5.97
C ILE A 372 11.84 -12.31 -5.57
N LEU A 373 10.83 -12.49 -4.72
CA LEU A 373 9.98 -11.37 -4.30
C LEU A 373 10.77 -10.34 -3.47
N LEU A 374 11.68 -10.77 -2.61
CA LEU A 374 12.52 -9.84 -1.83
C LEU A 374 13.46 -9.04 -2.74
N GLN A 375 14.05 -9.66 -3.76
CA GLN A 375 14.87 -8.94 -4.75
C GLN A 375 14.04 -7.92 -5.53
N ALA A 376 12.77 -8.22 -5.82
CA ALA A 376 11.86 -7.27 -6.43
C ALA A 376 11.49 -6.11 -5.49
N GLU A 377 11.43 -6.33 -4.17
CA GLU A 377 11.16 -5.28 -3.19
C GLU A 377 12.33 -4.29 -3.07
N THR A 378 13.56 -4.76 -3.22
CA THR A 378 14.77 -3.95 -3.02
C THR A 378 15.33 -3.40 -4.33
N GLU A 379 15.81 -4.28 -5.21
CA GLU A 379 16.54 -3.91 -6.42
C GLU A 379 15.62 -3.30 -7.49
N VAL A 380 14.45 -3.90 -7.73
CA VAL A 380 13.52 -3.40 -8.76
C VAL A 380 12.88 -2.08 -8.36
N THR A 381 12.68 -1.87 -7.07
CA THR A 381 12.23 -0.58 -6.53
C THR A 381 13.27 0.51 -6.77
N ALA A 382 14.57 0.19 -6.65
CA ALA A 382 15.67 1.12 -6.91
C ALA A 382 15.94 1.33 -8.41
N GLU A 383 15.98 0.25 -9.20
CA GLU A 383 16.28 0.26 -10.63
C GLU A 383 15.27 -0.60 -11.39
N LYS A 384 14.33 0.05 -12.08
CA LYS A 384 13.23 -0.62 -12.79
C LYS A 384 13.72 -1.61 -13.86
N ARG A 385 14.89 -1.38 -14.47
CA ARG A 385 15.45 -2.25 -15.52
C ARG A 385 15.86 -3.63 -15.01
N SER A 386 16.14 -3.77 -13.71
CA SER A 386 16.45 -5.06 -13.07
C SER A 386 15.25 -6.04 -13.04
N ALA A 387 14.03 -5.55 -13.31
CA ALA A 387 12.83 -6.38 -13.30
C ALA A 387 12.82 -7.46 -14.39
N MET A 388 13.35 -7.15 -15.58
CA MET A 388 13.28 -8.04 -16.73
C MET A 388 14.12 -9.32 -16.55
N PRO A 389 15.40 -9.25 -16.13
CA PRO A 389 16.17 -10.45 -15.81
C PRO A 389 15.50 -11.32 -14.75
N LEU A 390 15.00 -10.68 -13.68
CA LEU A 390 14.36 -11.38 -12.56
C LEU A 390 13.07 -12.08 -13.00
N ALA A 391 12.27 -11.43 -13.85
CA ALA A 391 11.08 -12.01 -14.44
C ALA A 391 11.40 -13.19 -15.37
N LYS A 392 12.49 -13.14 -16.16
CA LYS A 392 12.91 -14.26 -17.02
C LYS A 392 13.34 -15.48 -16.22
N VAL A 393 14.10 -15.29 -15.14
CA VAL A 393 14.44 -16.39 -14.22
C VAL A 393 13.18 -16.96 -13.60
N ALA A 394 12.28 -16.12 -13.07
CA ALA A 394 11.01 -16.57 -12.51
C ALA A 394 10.18 -17.35 -13.54
N PHE A 395 10.09 -16.86 -14.78
CA PHE A 395 9.38 -17.51 -15.88
C PHE A 395 9.95 -18.91 -16.18
N ASN A 396 11.27 -19.04 -16.31
CA ASN A 396 11.92 -20.34 -16.53
C ASN A 396 11.63 -21.32 -15.39
N LEU A 397 11.60 -20.84 -14.14
CA LEU A 397 11.31 -21.66 -12.97
C LEU A 397 9.82 -22.06 -12.89
N LEU A 398 8.91 -21.18 -13.32
CA LEU A 398 7.47 -21.47 -13.40
C LEU A 398 7.14 -22.54 -14.46
N ASP A 399 7.94 -22.63 -15.52
CA ASP A 399 7.78 -23.64 -16.57
C ASP A 399 8.40 -24.99 -16.19
N THR A 400 9.45 -24.98 -15.36
CA THR A 400 10.26 -26.18 -15.05
C THR A 400 9.96 -26.85 -13.72
N LEU A 401 9.56 -26.10 -12.69
CA LEU A 401 9.35 -26.63 -11.34
C LEU A 401 7.86 -26.89 -11.07
N ASP A 402 7.54 -28.16 -10.82
CA ASP A 402 6.20 -28.61 -10.45
C ASP A 402 5.73 -27.91 -9.15
N HIS A 403 4.46 -27.50 -9.11
CA HIS A 403 3.83 -26.78 -7.98
C HIS A 403 4.41 -25.40 -7.62
N PHE A 404 5.51 -24.98 -8.27
CA PHE A 404 6.07 -23.66 -8.06
C PHE A 404 5.10 -22.52 -8.42
N PRO A 405 4.31 -22.58 -9.50
CA PRO A 405 3.34 -21.53 -9.81
C PRO A 405 2.34 -21.24 -8.69
N GLU A 406 1.77 -22.28 -8.08
CA GLU A 406 0.81 -22.14 -6.98
C GLU A 406 1.47 -21.54 -5.73
N ILE A 407 2.69 -22.00 -5.39
CA ILE A 407 3.45 -21.48 -4.23
C ILE A 407 3.92 -20.04 -4.46
N PHE A 408 4.45 -19.74 -5.65
CA PHE A 408 4.92 -18.41 -6.02
C PHE A 408 3.78 -17.40 -5.98
N PHE A 409 2.63 -17.75 -6.56
CA PHE A 409 1.45 -16.88 -6.54
C PHE A 409 0.89 -16.67 -5.12
N ALA A 410 0.84 -17.73 -4.30
CA ALA A 410 0.45 -17.61 -2.90
C ALA A 410 1.39 -16.70 -2.10
N LYS A 411 2.70 -16.74 -2.37
CA LYS A 411 3.70 -15.85 -1.76
C LYS A 411 3.59 -14.43 -2.29
N LEU A 412 3.30 -14.24 -3.58
CA LEU A 412 3.04 -12.94 -4.18
C LEU A 412 1.87 -12.27 -3.46
N VAL A 413 0.72 -12.96 -3.36
CA VAL A 413 -0.46 -12.47 -2.63
C VAL A 413 -0.16 -12.23 -1.15
N GLN A 414 0.65 -13.07 -0.50
CA GLN A 414 1.09 -12.81 0.88
C GLN A 414 1.87 -11.49 1.03
N ARG A 415 2.65 -11.11 0.01
CA ARG A 415 3.60 -9.99 0.06
C ARG A 415 2.98 -8.65 -0.33
N VAL A 416 1.99 -8.67 -1.22
CA VAL A 416 1.33 -7.48 -1.78
C VAL A 416 -0.20 -7.50 -1.62
N GLY A 417 -0.75 -8.38 -0.78
CA GLY A 417 -2.19 -8.48 -0.58
C GLY A 417 -2.93 -8.85 -1.86
N SER A 418 -4.10 -8.23 -2.09
CA SER A 418 -4.96 -8.51 -3.24
C SER A 418 -4.53 -7.82 -4.54
N TRP A 419 -3.43 -7.06 -4.57
CA TRP A 419 -3.03 -6.34 -5.79
C TRP A 419 -2.81 -7.20 -7.05
N PRO A 420 -2.30 -8.45 -6.99
CA PRO A 420 -2.23 -9.35 -8.15
C PRO A 420 -3.60 -9.87 -8.62
N ILE A 421 -4.62 -9.78 -7.76
CA ILE A 421 -5.99 -10.22 -7.98
C ILE A 421 -6.91 -9.07 -7.56
N PRO A 422 -7.06 -8.00 -8.36
CA PRO A 422 -7.77 -6.80 -7.93
C PRO A 422 -9.15 -7.14 -7.39
N ALA A 423 -9.26 -7.11 -6.06
CA ALA A 423 -10.42 -7.44 -5.26
C ALA A 423 -10.25 -6.79 -3.88
N VAL A 424 -11.37 -6.39 -3.27
CA VAL A 424 -11.35 -5.96 -1.87
C VAL A 424 -11.03 -7.18 -1.00
N VAL A 425 -10.05 -7.04 -0.11
CA VAL A 425 -9.71 -8.11 0.84
C VAL A 425 -10.94 -8.38 1.72
N PRO A 426 -11.46 -9.63 1.74
CA PRO A 426 -12.61 -10.01 2.55
C PRO A 426 -12.41 -9.68 4.03
N ALA A 427 -13.49 -9.53 4.80
CA ALA A 427 -13.41 -9.24 6.23
C ALA A 427 -12.96 -10.45 7.09
N VAL A 428 -13.10 -11.66 6.54
CA VAL A 428 -12.78 -12.95 7.18
C VAL A 428 -11.82 -13.76 6.31
N ASP A 429 -11.06 -14.66 6.94
CA ASP A 429 -10.24 -15.65 6.22
C ASP A 429 -11.11 -16.80 5.67
N ILE A 430 -10.48 -17.70 4.93
CA ILE A 430 -11.12 -18.90 4.34
C ILE A 430 -11.81 -19.80 5.38
N ASP A 431 -11.34 -19.77 6.64
CA ASP A 431 -11.90 -20.53 7.76
C ASP A 431 -13.11 -19.82 8.42
N GLY A 432 -13.55 -18.69 7.89
CA GLY A 432 -14.63 -17.86 8.45
C GLY A 432 -14.24 -17.02 9.66
N LYS A 433 -12.98 -17.07 10.10
CA LYS A 433 -12.48 -16.29 11.23
C LYS A 433 -12.09 -14.86 10.81
N PRO A 434 -12.43 -13.83 11.60
CA PRO A 434 -11.94 -12.47 11.36
C PRO A 434 -10.41 -12.39 11.38
N TRP A 435 -9.86 -11.43 10.65
CA TRP A 435 -8.41 -11.20 10.61
C TRP A 435 -7.90 -10.60 11.93
N GLU A 436 -6.90 -11.24 12.55
CA GLU A 436 -6.19 -10.68 13.71
C GLU A 436 -5.47 -9.37 13.35
N ASN A 437 -4.82 -9.33 12.18
CA ASN A 437 -4.14 -8.13 11.67
C ASN A 437 -4.43 -7.97 10.18
N ARG A 438 -5.45 -7.15 9.86
CA ARG A 438 -5.88 -6.90 8.49
C ARG A 438 -4.81 -6.19 7.65
N SER A 439 -4.01 -5.31 8.24
CA SER A 439 -2.92 -4.61 7.54
C SER A 439 -1.88 -5.59 6.99
N LYS A 440 -1.54 -6.62 7.76
CA LYS A 440 -0.63 -7.69 7.33
C LYS A 440 -1.17 -8.49 6.15
N VAL A 441 -2.48 -8.70 6.09
CA VAL A 441 -3.17 -9.42 4.99
C VAL A 441 -3.24 -8.55 3.74
N MET A 442 -3.44 -7.24 3.92
CA MET A 442 -3.33 -6.26 2.85
C MET A 442 -1.89 -6.11 2.33
N GLY A 443 -0.90 -6.68 3.02
CA GLY A 443 0.49 -6.71 2.58
C GLY A 443 1.40 -5.66 3.22
N TYR A 444 0.90 -4.85 4.17
CA TYR A 444 1.70 -3.87 4.90
C TYR A 444 2.76 -4.54 5.79
N ARG A 445 3.89 -3.86 5.97
CA ARG A 445 4.99 -4.23 6.86
C ARG A 445 5.35 -3.13 7.82
N LYS A 446 6.22 -3.45 8.79
CA LYS A 446 6.94 -2.45 9.56
C LYS A 446 7.86 -1.64 8.64
N SER A 447 8.03 -0.36 8.93
CA SER A 447 8.99 0.50 8.24
C SER A 447 10.42 0.04 8.52
N GLU A 448 11.36 0.39 7.65
CA GLU A 448 12.79 0.13 7.89
C GLU A 448 13.36 1.04 9.00
N ASN A 449 12.72 2.19 9.22
CA ASN A 449 13.24 3.26 10.10
C ASN A 449 12.49 3.38 11.43
N SER A 450 11.39 2.65 11.62
CA SER A 450 10.59 2.67 12.85
C SER A 450 9.85 1.35 13.07
N ASP A 451 9.47 1.09 14.32
CA ASP A 451 8.58 -0.04 14.67
C ASP A 451 7.13 0.14 14.16
N ASP A 452 6.82 1.30 13.60
CA ASP A 452 5.53 1.59 12.98
C ASP A 452 5.38 0.90 11.62
N LEU A 453 4.14 0.85 11.12
CA LEU A 453 3.89 0.39 9.76
C LEU A 453 4.57 1.32 8.74
N GLU A 454 5.02 0.73 7.63
CA GLU A 454 5.63 1.43 6.51
C GLU A 454 4.70 2.53 5.98
N SER A 455 5.29 3.64 5.54
CA SER A 455 4.50 4.76 5.02
C SER A 455 3.75 4.37 3.73
N PRO A 456 2.64 5.04 3.37
CA PRO A 456 1.94 4.77 2.12
C PRO A 456 2.83 4.86 0.87
N ALA A 457 3.86 5.72 0.90
CA ALA A 457 4.83 5.86 -0.18
C ALA A 457 5.81 4.67 -0.23
N GLU A 458 6.35 4.24 0.92
CA GLU A 458 7.19 3.04 1.02
C GLU A 458 6.43 1.80 0.54
N TYR A 459 5.20 1.63 1.03
CA TYR A 459 4.31 0.56 0.61
C TYR A 459 4.04 0.58 -0.90
N GLY A 460 3.65 1.74 -1.44
CA GLY A 460 3.36 1.91 -2.87
C GLY A 460 4.57 1.58 -3.75
N ASN A 461 5.78 2.02 -3.36
CA ASN A 461 7.01 1.73 -4.08
C ASN A 461 7.35 0.23 -4.05
N ARG A 462 7.29 -0.40 -2.89
CA ARG A 462 7.57 -1.84 -2.70
C ARG A 462 6.60 -2.73 -3.49
N VAL A 463 5.31 -2.45 -3.39
CA VAL A 463 4.27 -3.17 -4.14
C VAL A 463 4.47 -2.97 -5.65
N SER A 464 4.81 -1.76 -6.09
CA SER A 464 5.07 -1.48 -7.51
C SER A 464 6.27 -2.28 -8.03
N GLY A 465 7.36 -2.39 -7.26
CA GLY A 465 8.53 -3.19 -7.62
C GLY A 465 8.19 -4.66 -7.85
N ILE A 466 7.44 -5.26 -6.91
CA ILE A 466 6.95 -6.64 -7.04
C ILE A 466 6.01 -6.80 -8.23
N MET A 467 5.01 -5.93 -8.36
CA MET A 467 4.01 -6.01 -9.42
C MET A 467 4.63 -5.83 -10.81
N ARG A 468 5.69 -5.01 -10.93
CA ARG A 468 6.47 -4.87 -12.16
C ARG A 468 7.06 -6.20 -12.61
N VAL A 469 7.65 -6.98 -11.70
CA VAL A 469 8.14 -8.33 -12.02
C VAL A 469 7.00 -9.24 -12.45
N TYR A 470 5.86 -9.21 -11.77
CA TYR A 470 4.69 -9.99 -12.15
C TYR A 470 4.21 -9.66 -13.57
N PHE A 471 4.09 -8.39 -13.94
CA PHE A 471 3.69 -7.99 -15.29
C PHE A 471 4.74 -8.36 -16.35
N HIS A 472 6.03 -8.30 -16.03
CA HIS A 472 7.07 -8.81 -16.92
C HIS A 472 6.99 -10.32 -17.12
N ILE A 473 6.58 -11.10 -16.11
CA ILE A 473 6.33 -12.54 -16.28
C ILE A 473 5.20 -12.77 -17.29
N LEU A 474 4.09 -12.03 -17.18
CA LEU A 474 2.96 -12.14 -18.11
C LEU A 474 3.32 -11.76 -19.56
N LYS A 475 4.31 -10.88 -19.73
CA LYS A 475 4.81 -10.41 -21.02
C LYS A 475 5.57 -11.48 -21.80
N ILE A 476 6.22 -12.42 -21.11
CA ILE A 476 7.12 -13.38 -21.74
C ILE A 476 6.27 -14.47 -22.45
N PRO A 477 6.43 -14.66 -23.77
CA PRO A 477 5.69 -15.70 -24.48
C PRO A 477 6.25 -17.09 -24.15
N PRO A 478 5.41 -18.08 -23.81
CA PRO A 478 5.84 -19.45 -23.60
C PRO A 478 6.33 -20.10 -24.90
N ARG A 479 7.41 -20.88 -24.82
CA ARG A 479 8.03 -21.55 -25.98
C ARG A 479 7.48 -22.94 -26.24
N GLN A 480 7.11 -23.68 -25.20
CA GLN A 480 6.71 -25.09 -25.31
C GLN A 480 5.23 -25.30 -24.99
N GLN A 481 4.82 -24.86 -23.80
CA GLN A 481 3.48 -25.05 -23.28
C GLN A 481 2.99 -23.79 -22.57
N PRO A 482 1.67 -23.51 -22.57
CA PRO A 482 1.15 -22.40 -21.80
C PRO A 482 1.41 -22.62 -20.30
N LEU A 483 1.90 -21.58 -19.62
CA LEU A 483 2.04 -21.58 -18.16
C LEU A 483 0.68 -21.77 -17.47
N LYS A 484 0.70 -21.99 -16.15
CA LYS A 484 -0.54 -22.01 -15.35
C LYS A 484 -1.34 -20.70 -15.55
N PRO A 485 -2.70 -20.74 -15.52
CA PRO A 485 -3.56 -19.61 -15.87
C PRO A 485 -3.22 -18.26 -15.20
N MET A 486 -2.70 -18.30 -13.97
CA MET A 486 -2.30 -17.10 -13.20
C MET A 486 -1.12 -16.32 -13.79
N PHE A 487 -0.36 -16.94 -14.69
CA PHE A 487 0.85 -16.37 -15.31
C PHE A 487 0.73 -16.25 -16.83
N GLN A 488 -0.48 -16.39 -17.38
CA GLN A 488 -0.73 -16.21 -18.81
C GLN A 488 -1.09 -14.76 -19.13
N LEU A 489 -0.72 -14.32 -20.33
CA LEU A 489 -0.96 -12.95 -20.83
C LEU A 489 -2.41 -12.43 -20.67
N PRO A 490 -3.50 -13.21 -20.90
CA PRO A 490 -4.87 -12.74 -20.68
C PRO A 490 -5.13 -12.23 -19.26
N ARG A 491 -4.31 -12.65 -18.29
CA ARG A 491 -4.40 -12.19 -16.91
C ARG A 491 -4.15 -10.69 -16.76
N TYR A 492 -3.36 -10.10 -17.66
CA TYR A 492 -3.13 -8.66 -17.67
C TYR A 492 -4.41 -7.88 -18.02
N TRP A 493 -5.15 -8.33 -19.04
CA TRP A 493 -6.47 -7.76 -19.36
C TRP A 493 -7.46 -7.93 -18.19
N ILE A 494 -7.54 -9.15 -17.63
CA ILE A 494 -8.42 -9.46 -16.48
C ILE A 494 -8.07 -8.56 -15.28
N TRP A 495 -6.78 -8.31 -15.05
CA TRP A 495 -6.31 -7.45 -13.97
C TRP A 495 -6.87 -6.02 -14.11
N PHE A 496 -6.75 -5.41 -15.29
CA PHE A 496 -7.34 -4.09 -15.54
C PHE A 496 -8.86 -4.09 -15.43
N ALA A 497 -9.53 -5.06 -16.05
CA ALA A 497 -10.99 -5.14 -16.03
C ALA A 497 -11.54 -5.25 -14.60
N ARG A 498 -10.88 -6.05 -13.75
CA ARG A 498 -11.25 -6.17 -12.32
C ARG A 498 -10.92 -4.91 -11.53
N LEU A 499 -9.75 -4.32 -11.73
CA LEU A 499 -9.35 -3.11 -11.01
C LEU A 499 -10.29 -1.94 -11.30
N ILE A 500 -10.65 -1.75 -12.57
CA ILE A 500 -11.55 -0.66 -12.98
C ILE A 500 -12.99 -0.92 -12.50
N GLY A 501 -13.40 -2.18 -12.40
CA GLY A 501 -14.70 -2.56 -11.85
C GLY A 501 -14.83 -2.39 -10.32
N GLU A 502 -13.72 -2.22 -9.60
CA GLU A 502 -13.69 -2.18 -8.13
C GLU A 502 -13.37 -0.78 -7.59
N ARG A 503 -14.40 0.01 -7.33
CA ARG A 503 -14.28 1.41 -6.87
C ARG A 503 -13.46 1.55 -5.60
N GLY A 504 -13.66 0.65 -4.62
CA GLY A 504 -12.97 0.73 -3.33
C GLY A 504 -11.45 0.65 -3.47
N LEU A 505 -10.94 -0.06 -4.48
CA LEU A 505 -9.52 -0.10 -4.78
C LEU A 505 -9.06 1.16 -5.53
N LEU A 506 -9.83 1.62 -6.51
CA LEU A 506 -9.49 2.79 -7.30
C LEU A 506 -9.33 4.07 -6.47
N GLU A 507 -10.07 4.22 -5.37
CA GLU A 507 -9.95 5.38 -4.49
C GLU A 507 -8.62 5.39 -3.70
N THR A 508 -7.90 4.27 -3.61
CA THR A 508 -6.62 4.21 -2.90
C THR A 508 -5.46 4.78 -3.72
N ALA A 509 -4.52 5.49 -3.08
CA ALA A 509 -3.37 6.13 -3.75
C ALA A 509 -2.45 5.15 -4.51
N ILE A 510 -2.51 3.86 -4.20
CA ILE A 510 -1.69 2.81 -4.81
C ILE A 510 -2.25 2.40 -6.18
N ALA A 511 -3.57 2.42 -6.37
CA ALA A 511 -4.20 2.02 -7.62
C ALA A 511 -3.62 2.74 -8.86
N PRO A 512 -3.53 4.08 -8.92
CA PRO A 512 -2.91 4.75 -10.06
C PRO A 512 -1.42 4.42 -10.21
N GLN A 513 -0.70 4.15 -9.11
CA GLN A 513 0.71 3.78 -9.17
C GLN A 513 0.91 2.40 -9.82
N LEU A 514 0.03 1.44 -9.52
CA LEU A 514 0.05 0.11 -10.14
C LEU A 514 -0.44 0.13 -11.58
N ILE A 515 -1.45 0.95 -11.89
CA ILE A 515 -1.88 1.20 -13.28
C ILE A 515 -0.69 1.72 -14.09
N TYR A 516 -0.01 2.76 -13.62
CA TYR A 516 1.19 3.27 -14.29
C TYR A 516 2.26 2.17 -14.44
N THR A 517 2.51 1.39 -13.39
CA THR A 517 3.48 0.29 -13.45
C THR A 517 3.13 -0.76 -14.49
N ALA A 518 1.84 -1.13 -14.60
CA ALA A 518 1.36 -2.05 -15.60
C ALA A 518 1.52 -1.49 -17.02
N LEU A 519 1.11 -0.24 -17.23
CA LEU A 519 1.18 0.45 -18.53
C LEU A 519 2.63 0.62 -19.00
N ASP A 520 3.54 0.96 -18.10
CA ASP A 520 4.97 1.14 -18.43
C ASP A 520 5.63 -0.17 -18.89
N VAL A 521 5.17 -1.33 -18.39
CA VAL A 521 5.74 -2.65 -18.72
C VAL A 521 5.20 -3.23 -20.02
N LEU A 522 3.88 -3.19 -20.19
CA LEU A 522 3.17 -3.91 -21.26
C LEU A 522 2.14 -3.02 -21.99
N GLY A 523 1.94 -1.76 -21.62
CA GLY A 523 0.86 -0.92 -22.17
C GLY A 523 0.94 -0.71 -23.68
N SER A 524 2.14 -0.56 -24.24
CA SER A 524 2.35 -0.48 -25.69
C SER A 524 2.12 -1.82 -26.39
N ASP A 525 2.63 -2.92 -25.83
CA ASP A 525 2.42 -4.25 -26.39
C ASP A 525 0.94 -4.66 -26.30
N ALA A 526 0.26 -4.29 -25.22
CA ALA A 526 -1.17 -4.50 -24.99
C ALA A 526 -2.02 -3.81 -26.06
N ARG A 527 -1.61 -2.61 -26.50
CA ARG A 527 -2.22 -1.92 -27.64
C ARG A 527 -2.04 -2.73 -28.92
N ASP A 528 -0.85 -3.28 -29.16
CA ASP A 528 -0.57 -4.10 -30.33
C ASP A 528 -1.35 -5.44 -30.31
N ILE A 529 -1.57 -6.01 -29.12
CA ILE A 529 -2.27 -7.30 -28.91
C ILE A 529 -3.80 -7.15 -29.01
N TRP A 530 -4.39 -6.21 -28.27
CA TRP A 530 -5.85 -6.07 -28.14
C TRP A 530 -6.45 -4.90 -28.93
N GLY A 531 -5.61 -4.11 -29.59
CA GLY A 531 -6.01 -3.06 -30.53
C GLY A 531 -7.01 -2.07 -29.92
N TYR A 532 -8.14 -1.89 -30.62
CA TYR A 532 -9.16 -0.91 -30.25
C TYR A 532 -9.81 -1.18 -28.87
N GLN A 533 -9.91 -2.44 -28.44
CA GLN A 533 -10.48 -2.74 -27.12
C GLN A 533 -9.59 -2.21 -26.00
N TRP A 534 -8.28 -2.29 -26.18
CA TRP A 534 -7.32 -1.67 -25.25
C TRP A 534 -7.44 -0.16 -25.26
N VAL A 535 -7.59 0.47 -26.43
CA VAL A 535 -7.79 1.93 -26.53
C VAL A 535 -9.03 2.39 -25.76
N LYS A 536 -10.14 1.66 -25.83
CA LYS A 536 -11.34 1.96 -25.03
C LYS A 536 -11.08 1.89 -23.53
N LEU A 537 -10.34 0.86 -23.10
CA LEU A 537 -9.96 0.70 -21.70
C LEU A 537 -9.03 1.84 -21.24
N LEU A 538 -8.05 2.23 -22.06
CA LEU A 538 -7.19 3.38 -21.78
C LEU A 538 -7.97 4.69 -21.71
N ALA A 539 -8.97 4.88 -22.58
CA ALA A 539 -9.84 6.05 -22.52
C ALA A 539 -10.62 6.13 -21.20
N LEU A 540 -11.15 4.99 -20.72
CA LEU A 540 -11.84 4.91 -19.44
C LEU A 540 -10.90 5.21 -18.25
N VAL A 541 -9.67 4.69 -18.28
CA VAL A 541 -8.66 5.00 -17.27
C VAL A 541 -8.26 6.47 -17.33
N TYR A 542 -8.07 7.03 -18.54
CA TYR A 542 -7.73 8.43 -18.76
C TYR A 542 -8.82 9.36 -18.20
N GLU A 543 -10.09 9.06 -18.49
CA GLU A 543 -11.23 9.77 -17.93
C GLU A 543 -11.23 9.66 -16.40
N GLY A 544 -11.05 8.47 -15.82
CA GLY A 544 -11.03 8.32 -14.35
C GLY A 544 -9.87 9.01 -13.62
N VAL A 545 -8.75 9.31 -14.30
CA VAL A 545 -7.65 10.10 -13.72
C VAL A 545 -7.77 11.60 -13.97
N THR A 546 -8.49 12.02 -15.00
CA THR A 546 -8.64 13.45 -15.39
C THR A 546 -9.95 14.06 -14.89
N ALA A 547 -11.03 13.28 -14.87
CA ALA A 547 -12.34 13.63 -14.38
C ALA A 547 -12.63 12.91 -13.05
N SER A 548 -13.51 13.51 -12.24
CA SER A 548 -13.96 12.85 -11.02
C SER A 548 -14.84 11.65 -11.37
N LEU A 549 -14.62 10.53 -10.67
CA LEU A 549 -15.56 9.41 -10.66
C LEU A 549 -16.90 9.88 -10.06
N GLU A 550 -17.97 9.13 -10.33
CA GLU A 550 -19.30 9.41 -9.76
C GLU A 550 -19.21 9.60 -8.23
N GLY A 551 -19.55 10.79 -7.73
CA GLY A 551 -19.39 11.16 -6.31
C GLY A 551 -18.18 12.04 -5.98
N GLY A 552 -17.47 12.56 -6.99
CA GLY A 552 -16.49 13.64 -6.82
C GLY A 552 -15.05 13.20 -6.51
N ASN A 553 -14.80 11.90 -6.37
CA ASN A 553 -13.48 11.35 -6.05
C ASN A 553 -12.70 10.98 -7.32
N PHE A 554 -11.39 11.22 -7.35
CA PHE A 554 -10.52 10.76 -8.44
C PHE A 554 -9.92 9.38 -8.13
N ILE A 555 -9.47 8.65 -9.17
CA ILE A 555 -8.60 7.48 -8.98
C ILE A 555 -7.37 7.90 -8.14
N GLY A 556 -7.16 7.27 -6.99
CA GLY A 556 -6.06 7.59 -6.08
C GLY A 556 -6.36 8.61 -4.99
N SER A 557 -7.62 9.04 -4.80
CA SER A 557 -8.03 10.08 -3.85
C SER A 557 -7.36 11.44 -4.08
N GLU A 558 -7.58 12.42 -3.20
CA GLU A 558 -6.93 13.72 -3.29
C GLU A 558 -5.52 13.79 -2.67
N SER A 559 -4.97 12.65 -2.22
CA SER A 559 -3.64 12.61 -1.62
C SER A 559 -2.55 13.09 -2.59
N PRO A 560 -1.46 13.70 -2.09
CA PRO A 560 -0.33 14.12 -2.94
C PRO A 560 0.25 12.98 -3.77
N GLU A 561 0.36 11.79 -3.17
CA GLU A 561 0.87 10.58 -3.83
C GLU A 561 -0.06 10.12 -4.95
N GLY A 562 -1.38 10.13 -4.68
CA GLY A 562 -2.41 9.79 -5.65
C GLY A 562 -2.42 10.77 -6.82
N LYS A 563 -2.31 12.07 -6.56
CA LYS A 563 -2.18 13.13 -7.58
C LYS A 563 -0.95 12.90 -8.47
N ALA A 564 0.22 12.68 -7.86
CA ALA A 564 1.45 12.42 -8.61
C ALA A 564 1.39 11.12 -9.44
N ALA A 565 0.75 10.07 -8.90
CA ALA A 565 0.53 8.82 -9.62
C ALA A 565 -0.43 8.98 -10.80
N ARG A 566 -1.53 9.74 -10.65
CA ARG A 566 -2.47 10.06 -11.73
C ARG A 566 -1.81 10.77 -12.90
N VAL A 567 -0.99 11.79 -12.62
CA VAL A 567 -0.25 12.51 -13.67
C VAL A 567 0.66 11.55 -14.44
N ARG A 568 1.33 10.62 -13.76
CA ARG A 568 2.14 9.58 -14.43
C ARG A 568 1.31 8.67 -15.32
N VAL A 569 0.13 8.24 -14.87
CA VAL A 569 -0.81 7.46 -15.70
C VAL A 569 -1.23 8.24 -16.93
N GLN A 570 -1.60 9.52 -16.77
CA GLN A 570 -2.03 10.38 -17.87
C GLN A 570 -0.93 10.48 -18.94
N LEU A 571 0.28 10.84 -18.54
CA LEU A 571 1.43 10.96 -19.46
C LEU A 571 1.76 9.63 -20.14
N GLU A 572 1.64 8.53 -19.42
CA GLU A 572 1.90 7.20 -19.95
C GLU A 572 0.87 6.78 -21.01
N ILE A 573 -0.41 7.08 -20.78
CA ILE A 573 -1.47 6.85 -21.76
C ILE A 573 -1.22 7.70 -23.01
N GLU A 574 -0.89 8.99 -22.86
CA GLU A 574 -0.56 9.88 -23.98
C GLU A 574 0.65 9.36 -24.79
N ARG A 575 1.68 8.85 -24.11
CA ARG A 575 2.83 8.18 -24.73
C ARG A 575 2.40 6.95 -25.56
N ILE A 576 1.60 6.07 -24.97
CA ILE A 576 1.11 4.86 -25.65
C ILE A 576 0.27 5.24 -26.87
N MET A 577 -0.57 6.27 -26.77
CA MET A 577 -1.43 6.73 -27.86
C MET A 577 -0.64 7.35 -29.02
N THR A 578 0.41 8.12 -28.72
CA THR A 578 1.31 8.70 -29.73
C THR A 578 2.23 7.67 -30.39
N GLY A 579 2.34 6.46 -29.83
CA GLY A 579 3.13 5.36 -30.41
C GLY A 579 4.63 5.44 -30.10
N VAL A 580 5.04 6.29 -29.16
CA VAL A 580 6.44 6.38 -28.70
C VAL A 580 6.72 5.23 -27.74
N ARG A 581 7.65 4.33 -28.09
CA ARG A 581 8.04 3.18 -27.25
C ARG A 581 8.98 3.60 -26.11
N SER A 582 8.81 2.97 -24.95
CA SER A 582 9.56 3.17 -23.69
C SER A 582 11.03 2.79 -23.75
#